data_AF-W0EH01-F1
#
_entry.id   AF-W0EH01-F1
#
_cell.length_a   1.000
_cell.length_b   1.000
_cell.length_c   1.000
_cell.angle_alpha   90.00
_cell.angle_beta   90.00
_cell.angle_gamma   90.00
#
_symmetry.space_group_name_H-M   'P 1'
#
loop_
_entity.id
_entity.type
_entity.pdbx_description
1 polymer ?
#
loop_
_entity_poly.entity_id
_entity_poly.type
_entity_poly.pdbx_seq_one_letter_code
_entity_poly.pdbx_strand_id
1 'polypeptide(L)'
;MKIKSNILGWIIFIVIFGTVGITSGLDLWKTTNDKIPATFSEGSLAGQYNPADIRGSYTFAEIQNAFEIPVEDLGIAFGIKDSSNYASFQVKELETIYSSLAADGKEVGTGSVRTYVALYKGLPITLADGTYLPKPAVDILKAKAPLTQEQFQFLDTHSVEVP
;
A
#
# COMPACT_ATOMS: atom_id res chain seq x y z
N MET A 1 18.45 -36.23 42.57
CA MET A 1 18.27 -35.04 43.43
C MET A 1 16.85 -34.53 43.22
N LYS A 2 16.01 -34.42 44.26
CA LYS A 2 14.61 -33.97 44.13
C LYS A 2 14.56 -32.45 44.32
N ILE A 3 14.20 -31.70 43.28
CA ILE A 3 14.04 -30.24 43.35
C ILE A 3 12.75 -29.94 44.11
N LYS A 4 12.80 -29.00 45.05
CA LYS A 4 11.62 -28.57 45.81
C LYS A 4 10.69 -27.78 44.88
N SER A 5 9.38 -28.05 44.96
CA SER A 5 8.36 -27.48 44.05
C SER A 5 8.36 -25.94 44.03
N ASN A 6 8.65 -25.29 45.16
CA ASN A 6 8.79 -23.83 45.25
C ASN A 6 10.00 -23.27 44.49
N ILE A 7 11.13 -24.00 44.48
CA ILE A 7 12.32 -23.63 43.70
C ILE A 7 12.04 -23.78 42.20
N LEU A 8 11.31 -24.83 41.82
CA LEU A 8 10.92 -25.05 40.44
C LEU A 8 10.00 -23.94 39.91
N GLY A 9 9.05 -23.46 40.73
CA GLY A 9 8.18 -22.33 40.37
C GLY A 9 8.94 -21.03 40.10
N TRP A 10 9.92 -20.70 40.95
CA TRP A 10 10.77 -19.51 40.73
C TRP A 10 11.65 -19.63 39.50
N ILE A 11 12.21 -20.81 39.22
CA ILE A 11 13.01 -21.04 38.01
C ILE A 11 12.16 -20.81 36.77
N ILE A 12 10.95 -21.37 36.71
CA ILE A 12 10.05 -21.19 35.56
C ILE A 12 9.71 -19.71 35.37
N PHE A 13 9.39 -18.99 36.44
CA PHE A 13 9.09 -17.56 36.38
C PHE A 13 10.27 -16.75 35.83
N ILE A 14 11.48 -16.97 36.36
CA ILE A 14 12.69 -16.27 35.91
C ILE A 14 13.03 -16.62 34.47
N VAL A 15 12.86 -17.87 34.05
CA VAL A 15 13.14 -18.27 32.66
C VAL A 15 12.16 -17.59 31.69
N ILE A 16 10.86 -17.58 31.98
CA ILE A 16 9.88 -16.95 31.08
C ILE A 16 10.07 -15.42 31.05
N PHE A 17 10.02 -14.75 32.21
CA PHE A 17 10.06 -13.30 32.26
C PHE A 17 11.46 -12.72 32.02
N GLY A 18 12.50 -13.45 32.45
CA GLY A 18 13.89 -13.05 32.21
C GLY A 18 14.28 -13.14 30.74
N THR A 19 13.86 -14.19 30.02
CA THR A 19 14.14 -14.30 28.58
C THR A 19 13.39 -13.25 27.77
N VAL A 20 12.12 -12.96 28.10
CA VAL A 20 11.37 -11.86 27.47
C VAL A 20 12.04 -10.51 27.74
N GLY A 21 12.46 -10.23 28.98
CA GLY A 21 13.14 -8.99 29.34
C GLY A 21 14.48 -8.80 28.59
N ILE A 22 15.29 -9.87 28.51
CA ILE A 22 16.57 -9.84 27.78
C ILE A 22 16.35 -9.66 26.28
N THR A 23 15.43 -10.41 25.68
CA THR A 23 15.17 -10.32 24.23
C THR A 23 14.54 -8.98 23.82
N SER A 24 13.71 -8.39 24.68
CA SER A 24 13.15 -7.06 24.47
C SER A 24 14.22 -5.96 24.62
N GLY A 25 15.09 -6.05 25.65
CA GLY A 25 16.15 -5.05 25.89
C GLY A 25 17.28 -5.07 24.85
N LEU A 26 17.46 -6.18 24.15
CA LEU A 26 18.42 -6.33 23.05
C LEU A 26 17.83 -5.99 21.67
N ASP A 27 16.60 -5.45 21.59
CA ASP A 27 15.90 -5.17 20.33
C ASP A 27 15.83 -6.40 19.38
N LEU A 28 15.93 -7.62 19.91
CA LEU A 28 15.89 -8.86 19.11
C LEU A 28 14.50 -9.11 18.50
N TRP A 29 13.50 -8.31 18.90
CA TRP A 29 12.15 -8.26 18.34
C TRP A 29 11.92 -7.04 17.43
N LYS A 30 12.94 -6.60 16.67
CA LYS A 30 12.74 -5.61 15.60
C LYS A 30 12.00 -6.23 14.42
N THR A 31 10.68 -6.18 14.45
CA THR A 31 9.84 -6.39 13.26
C THR A 31 9.78 -5.09 12.45
N THR A 32 10.92 -4.67 11.88
CA THR A 32 10.91 -3.61 10.88
C THR A 32 10.22 -4.17 9.65
N ASN A 33 9.00 -3.71 9.38
CA ASN A 33 8.27 -4.08 8.19
C ASN A 33 8.78 -3.20 7.06
N ASP A 34 9.80 -3.66 6.34
CA ASP A 34 10.32 -2.96 5.17
C ASP A 34 9.27 -3.04 4.06
N LYS A 35 8.56 -1.94 3.83
CA LYS A 35 7.53 -1.83 2.78
C LYS A 35 8.15 -1.46 1.44
N ILE A 36 9.08 -2.29 1.01
CA ILE A 36 9.75 -2.19 -0.28
C ILE A 36 9.03 -3.16 -1.22
N PRO A 37 8.42 -2.69 -2.33
CA PRO A 37 7.77 -3.60 -3.27
C PRO A 37 8.76 -4.62 -3.85
N ALA A 38 8.27 -5.81 -4.19
CA ALA A 38 8.99 -6.74 -5.03
C ALA A 38 9.31 -6.12 -6.40
N THR A 39 10.44 -6.47 -6.99
CA THR A 39 10.81 -6.05 -8.35
C THR A 39 10.39 -7.09 -9.38
N PHE A 40 10.31 -6.70 -10.65
CA PHE A 40 10.18 -7.68 -11.74
C PHE A 40 11.44 -8.55 -11.80
N SER A 41 11.26 -9.87 -11.83
CA SER A 41 12.37 -10.84 -11.82
C SER A 41 13.05 -10.99 -13.18
N GLU A 42 12.32 -10.78 -14.28
CA GLU A 42 12.77 -11.09 -15.64
C GLU A 42 12.22 -10.07 -16.65
N GLY A 43 12.83 -10.00 -17.84
CA GLY A 43 12.43 -9.11 -18.93
C GLY A 43 13.11 -7.73 -18.91
N SER A 44 12.67 -6.84 -19.80
CA SER A 44 13.22 -5.47 -19.94
C SER A 44 12.94 -4.57 -18.73
N LEU A 45 12.02 -4.96 -17.85
CA LEU A 45 11.66 -4.26 -16.63
C LEU A 45 12.33 -4.86 -15.38
N ALA A 46 13.21 -5.85 -15.55
CA ALA A 46 13.87 -6.52 -14.43
C ALA A 46 14.58 -5.52 -13.51
N GLY A 47 14.37 -5.68 -12.20
CA GLY A 47 14.90 -4.77 -11.19
C GLY A 47 14.06 -3.51 -10.92
N GLN A 48 13.04 -3.21 -11.74
CA GLN A 48 12.07 -2.16 -11.41
C GLN A 48 11.01 -2.68 -10.45
N TYR A 49 10.52 -1.83 -9.56
CA TYR A 49 9.46 -2.18 -8.62
C TYR A 49 8.15 -2.53 -9.34
N ASN A 50 7.46 -3.55 -8.85
CA ASN A 50 6.20 -4.02 -9.38
C ASN A 50 5.02 -3.39 -8.60
N PRO A 51 4.16 -2.59 -9.24
CA PRO A 51 2.99 -2.01 -8.59
C PRO A 51 2.05 -3.05 -7.97
N ALA A 52 2.02 -4.28 -8.50
CA ALA A 52 1.17 -5.35 -7.97
C ALA A 52 1.47 -5.72 -6.51
N ASP A 53 2.67 -5.43 -5.99
CA ASP A 53 3.05 -5.69 -4.60
C ASP A 53 2.71 -4.54 -3.65
N ILE A 54 2.13 -3.42 -4.13
CA ILE A 54 1.60 -2.37 -3.25
C ILE A 54 0.51 -2.97 -2.36
N ARG A 55 0.59 -2.75 -1.05
CA ARG A 55 -0.36 -3.28 -0.06
C ARG A 55 -1.14 -2.16 0.61
N GLY A 56 -2.31 -2.46 1.15
CA GLY A 56 -3.13 -1.46 1.84
C GLY A 56 -2.43 -0.78 3.03
N SER A 57 -1.43 -1.44 3.65
CA SER A 57 -0.64 -0.84 4.73
C SER A 57 0.41 0.19 4.26
N TYR A 58 0.61 0.34 2.96
CA TYR A 58 1.59 1.27 2.41
C TYR A 58 1.08 2.70 2.54
N THR A 59 2.01 3.64 2.75
CA THR A 59 1.73 5.07 2.71
C THR A 59 2.03 5.65 1.34
N PHE A 60 1.48 6.83 1.02
CA PHE A 60 1.87 7.51 -0.21
C PHE A 60 3.35 7.91 -0.24
N ALA A 61 3.98 8.19 0.92
CA ALA A 61 5.41 8.43 0.97
C ALA A 61 6.22 7.18 0.57
N GLU A 62 5.80 5.99 1.01
CA GLU A 62 6.46 4.73 0.62
C GLU A 62 6.30 4.45 -0.87
N ILE A 63 5.13 4.74 -1.43
CA ILE A 63 4.87 4.64 -2.88
C ILE A 63 5.70 5.65 -3.66
N GLN A 64 5.79 6.91 -3.21
CA GLN A 64 6.66 7.91 -3.82
C GLN A 64 8.11 7.45 -3.83
N ASN A 65 8.61 6.94 -2.71
CA ASN A 65 10.00 6.51 -2.61
C ASN A 65 10.31 5.32 -3.53
N ALA A 66 9.35 4.42 -3.73
CA ALA A 66 9.54 3.27 -4.62
C ALA A 66 9.34 3.64 -6.11
N PHE A 67 8.28 4.37 -6.45
CA PHE A 67 7.88 4.59 -7.84
C PHE A 67 8.18 5.98 -8.38
N GLU A 68 8.71 6.88 -7.55
CA GLU A 68 9.03 8.28 -7.89
C GLU A 68 7.80 9.06 -8.39
N ILE A 69 6.63 8.80 -7.79
CA ILE A 69 5.40 9.55 -8.06
C ILE A 69 5.20 10.57 -6.94
N PRO A 70 5.00 11.87 -7.25
CA PRO A 70 4.80 12.89 -6.24
C PRO A 70 3.65 12.54 -5.28
N VAL A 71 3.90 12.68 -3.97
CA VAL A 71 2.87 12.51 -2.94
C VAL A 71 1.68 13.46 -3.17
N GLU A 72 1.93 14.64 -3.72
CA GLU A 72 0.90 15.61 -4.10
C GLU A 72 -0.03 15.06 -5.18
N ASP A 73 0.53 14.42 -6.20
CA ASP A 73 -0.26 13.79 -7.27
C ASP A 73 -1.09 12.64 -6.71
N LEU A 74 -0.54 11.81 -5.81
CA LEU A 74 -1.28 10.73 -5.14
C LEU A 74 -2.41 11.28 -4.25
N GLY A 75 -2.14 12.29 -3.44
CA GLY A 75 -3.12 12.91 -2.56
C GLY A 75 -4.28 13.55 -3.34
N ILE A 76 -3.98 14.29 -4.40
CA ILE A 76 -4.99 14.89 -5.28
C ILE A 76 -5.76 13.80 -6.03
N ALA A 77 -5.05 12.83 -6.62
CA ALA A 77 -5.65 11.74 -7.39
C ALA A 77 -6.75 11.02 -6.61
N PHE A 78 -6.51 10.74 -5.33
CA PHE A 78 -7.45 10.02 -4.48
C PHE A 78 -8.38 10.91 -3.65
N GLY A 79 -8.35 12.22 -3.86
CA GLY A 79 -9.29 13.16 -3.24
C GLY A 79 -9.04 13.40 -1.75
N ILE A 80 -7.79 13.30 -1.30
CA ILE A 80 -7.45 13.53 0.11
C ILE A 80 -7.50 15.05 0.38
N LYS A 81 -8.34 15.45 1.35
CA LYS A 81 -8.65 16.87 1.62
C LYS A 81 -7.51 17.62 2.32
N ASP A 82 -6.80 16.94 3.21
CA ASP A 82 -5.71 17.53 3.99
C ASP A 82 -4.35 17.16 3.39
N SER A 83 -3.72 18.13 2.72
CA SER A 83 -2.40 17.97 2.10
C SER A 83 -1.29 17.64 3.08
N SER A 84 -1.44 18.02 4.36
CA SER A 84 -0.44 17.69 5.39
C SER A 84 -0.38 16.19 5.69
N ASN A 85 -1.47 15.47 5.40
CA ASN A 85 -1.57 14.04 5.67
C ASN A 85 -1.16 13.17 4.48
N TYR A 86 -0.88 13.73 3.30
CA TYR A 86 -0.63 12.93 2.10
C TYR A 86 0.48 11.91 2.32
N ALA A 87 1.62 12.33 2.86
CA ALA A 87 2.77 11.45 3.07
C ALA A 87 2.47 10.26 4.00
N SER A 88 1.68 10.48 5.05
CA SER A 88 1.33 9.46 6.05
C SER A 88 0.06 8.67 5.71
N PHE A 89 -0.67 9.06 4.66
CA PHE A 89 -1.95 8.47 4.31
C PHE A 89 -1.76 7.01 3.88
N GLN A 90 -2.47 6.09 4.53
CA GLN A 90 -2.40 4.66 4.23
C GLN A 90 -3.42 4.27 3.16
N VAL A 91 -2.98 3.47 2.19
CA VAL A 91 -3.80 3.07 1.03
C VAL A 91 -5.12 2.39 1.41
N LYS A 92 -5.12 1.55 2.45
CA LYS A 92 -6.33 0.83 2.90
C LYS A 92 -7.45 1.77 3.35
N GLU A 93 -7.14 3.01 3.76
CA GLU A 93 -8.15 3.95 4.22
C GLU A 93 -9.07 4.42 3.08
N LEU A 94 -8.66 4.23 1.81
CA LEU A 94 -9.51 4.49 0.64
C LEU A 94 -10.76 3.62 0.65
N GLU A 95 -10.64 2.35 1.05
CA GLU A 95 -11.78 1.42 1.10
C GLU A 95 -12.83 1.89 2.13
N THR A 96 -12.38 2.58 3.18
CA THR A 96 -13.27 3.26 4.14
C THR A 96 -13.94 4.48 3.52
N ILE A 97 -13.17 5.36 2.87
CA ILE A 97 -13.64 6.62 2.28
C ILE A 97 -14.66 6.37 1.17
N TYR A 98 -14.42 5.38 0.32
CA TYR A 98 -15.24 5.06 -0.85
C TYR A 98 -16.18 3.85 -0.62
N SER A 99 -16.39 3.45 0.63
CA SER A 99 -17.21 2.29 1.02
C SER A 99 -18.63 2.30 0.43
N SER A 100 -19.21 3.49 0.22
CA SER A 100 -20.53 3.66 -0.40
C SER A 100 -20.57 3.20 -1.86
N LEU A 101 -19.49 3.39 -2.61
CA LEU A 101 -19.40 3.01 -4.03
C LEU A 101 -19.09 1.51 -4.20
N ALA A 102 -18.43 0.90 -3.21
CA ALA A 102 -18.15 -0.54 -3.22
C ALA A 102 -19.44 -1.38 -3.26
N ALA A 103 -20.53 -0.89 -2.64
CA ALA A 103 -21.84 -1.55 -2.69
C ALA A 103 -22.43 -1.63 -4.11
N ASP A 104 -22.05 -0.69 -4.99
CA ASP A 104 -22.45 -0.65 -6.40
C ASP A 104 -21.44 -1.36 -7.32
N GLY A 105 -20.47 -2.08 -6.76
CA GLY A 105 -19.39 -2.76 -7.50
C GLY A 105 -18.30 -1.82 -8.03
N LYS A 106 -18.25 -0.57 -7.54
CA LYS A 106 -17.27 0.44 -7.93
C LYS A 106 -16.21 0.59 -6.85
N GLU A 107 -15.26 -0.34 -6.81
CA GLU A 107 -14.24 -0.39 -5.77
C GLU A 107 -13.18 0.70 -5.99
N VAL A 108 -12.93 1.51 -4.96
CA VAL A 108 -11.77 2.41 -4.88
C VAL A 108 -10.96 2.04 -3.65
N GLY A 109 -9.80 1.44 -3.87
CA GLY A 109 -9.00 0.85 -2.80
C GLY A 109 -7.57 0.55 -3.19
N THR A 110 -7.00 -0.50 -2.60
CA THR A 110 -5.63 -0.91 -2.90
C THR A 110 -5.43 -1.21 -4.39
N GLY A 111 -6.40 -1.89 -5.02
CA GLY A 111 -6.39 -2.18 -6.46
C GLY A 111 -6.29 -0.91 -7.32
N SER A 112 -7.04 0.13 -6.96
CA SER A 112 -7.05 1.42 -7.65
C SER A 112 -5.69 2.11 -7.58
N VAL A 113 -5.01 2.07 -6.43
CA VAL A 113 -3.65 2.61 -6.29
C VAL A 113 -2.66 1.85 -7.17
N ARG A 114 -2.74 0.51 -7.22
CA ARG A 114 -1.90 -0.31 -8.12
C ARG A 114 -2.09 0.09 -9.57
N THR A 115 -3.34 0.22 -10.01
CA THR A 115 -3.68 0.64 -11.37
C THR A 115 -3.16 2.04 -11.66
N TYR A 116 -3.40 3.00 -10.77
CA TYR A 116 -2.90 4.37 -10.93
C TYR A 116 -1.38 4.41 -11.08
N VAL A 117 -0.64 3.78 -10.16
CA VAL A 117 0.84 3.77 -10.18
C VAL A 117 1.37 3.12 -11.45
N ALA A 118 0.79 1.99 -11.85
CA ALA A 118 1.21 1.30 -13.06
C ALA A 118 0.98 2.14 -14.31
N LEU A 119 -0.21 2.72 -14.47
CA LEU A 119 -0.53 3.59 -15.59
C LEU A 119 0.36 4.84 -15.62
N TYR A 120 0.56 5.49 -14.47
CA TYR A 120 1.40 6.68 -14.34
C TYR A 120 2.84 6.43 -14.83
N LYS A 121 3.39 5.25 -14.52
CA LYS A 121 4.76 4.87 -14.90
C LYS A 121 4.85 4.12 -16.24
N GLY A 122 3.73 3.86 -16.91
CA GLY A 122 3.68 3.04 -18.12
C GLY A 122 4.07 1.58 -17.89
N LEU A 123 3.84 1.06 -16.68
CA LEU A 123 4.16 -0.31 -16.29
C LEU A 123 2.99 -1.26 -16.63
N PRO A 124 3.28 -2.56 -16.83
CA PRO A 124 2.26 -3.56 -17.10
C PRO A 124 1.24 -3.67 -15.96
N ILE A 125 -0.05 -3.70 -16.31
CA ILE A 125 -1.14 -3.90 -15.36
C ILE A 125 -2.31 -4.61 -16.03
N THR A 126 -3.00 -5.46 -15.27
CA THR A 126 -4.29 -6.02 -15.66
C THR A 126 -5.40 -5.10 -15.17
N LEU A 127 -6.15 -4.52 -16.11
CA LEU A 127 -7.31 -3.69 -15.79
C LEU A 127 -8.46 -4.60 -15.35
N ALA A 128 -9.04 -4.31 -14.19
CA ALA A 128 -10.14 -5.08 -13.63
C ALA A 128 -11.41 -4.23 -13.63
N ASP A 129 -12.53 -4.80 -14.10
CA ASP A 129 -13.80 -4.09 -14.28
C ASP A 129 -14.38 -3.52 -12.97
N GLY A 130 -14.05 -4.11 -11.83
CA GLY A 130 -14.48 -3.63 -10.51
C GLY A 130 -13.62 -2.51 -9.95
N THR A 131 -12.45 -2.22 -10.53
CA THR A 131 -11.50 -1.22 -10.04
C THR A 131 -11.76 0.12 -10.68
N TYR A 132 -12.22 1.09 -9.89
CA TYR A 132 -12.49 2.44 -10.32
C TYR A 132 -11.41 3.41 -9.82
N LEU A 133 -11.27 4.53 -10.52
CA LEU A 133 -10.39 5.62 -10.16
C LEU A 133 -11.20 6.90 -9.92
N PRO A 134 -10.87 7.71 -8.90
CA PRO A 134 -11.50 9.00 -8.74
C PRO A 134 -11.19 9.91 -9.93
N LYS A 135 -12.10 10.83 -10.25
CA LYS A 135 -11.96 11.75 -11.38
C LYS A 135 -10.63 12.52 -11.39
N PRO A 136 -10.13 13.05 -10.26
CA PRO A 136 -8.82 13.69 -10.24
C PRO A 136 -7.66 12.75 -10.66
N ALA A 137 -7.72 11.47 -10.29
CA ALA A 137 -6.73 10.48 -10.72
C ALA A 137 -6.74 10.30 -12.24
N VAL A 138 -7.95 10.22 -12.83
CA VAL A 138 -8.13 10.13 -14.28
C VAL A 138 -7.55 11.35 -14.99
N ASP A 139 -7.84 12.55 -14.49
CA ASP A 139 -7.36 13.80 -15.07
C ASP A 139 -5.82 13.89 -15.04
N ILE A 140 -5.20 13.50 -13.92
CA ILE A 140 -3.74 13.47 -13.80
C ILE A 140 -3.13 12.44 -14.75
N LEU A 141 -3.68 11.23 -14.84
CA LEU A 141 -3.19 10.19 -15.74
C LEU A 141 -3.25 10.64 -17.20
N LYS A 142 -4.38 11.20 -17.63
CA LYS A 142 -4.54 11.69 -19.01
C LYS A 142 -3.60 12.84 -19.36
N ALA A 143 -3.22 13.64 -18.37
CA ALA A 143 -2.31 14.77 -18.57
C ALA A 143 -0.82 14.37 -18.57
N LYS A 144 -0.43 13.38 -17.76
CA LYS A 144 1.00 13.10 -17.46
C LYS A 144 1.49 11.72 -17.90
N ALA A 145 0.59 10.74 -18.04
CA ALA A 145 0.98 9.34 -18.21
C ALA A 145 1.06 8.92 -19.69
N PRO A 146 1.95 7.96 -20.04
CA PRO A 146 2.07 7.42 -21.39
C PRO A 146 0.98 6.35 -21.66
N LEU A 147 -0.27 6.79 -21.78
CA LEU A 147 -1.42 5.89 -21.91
C LEU A 147 -1.63 5.35 -23.33
N THR A 148 -2.08 4.10 -23.44
CA THR A 148 -2.60 3.53 -24.68
C THR A 148 -4.05 3.93 -24.92
N GLN A 149 -4.54 3.78 -26.17
CA GLN A 149 -5.94 4.10 -26.51
C GLN A 149 -6.95 3.29 -25.67
N GLU A 150 -6.64 2.03 -25.38
CA GLU A 150 -7.47 1.15 -24.54
C GLU A 150 -7.52 1.66 -23.09
N GLN A 151 -6.38 2.12 -22.56
CA GLN A 151 -6.31 2.70 -21.22
C GLN A 151 -7.10 4.01 -21.14
N PHE A 152 -7.09 4.85 -22.18
CA PHE A 152 -7.95 6.04 -22.24
C PHE A 152 -9.43 5.68 -22.12
N GLN A 153 -9.90 4.69 -22.88
CA GLN A 153 -11.29 4.23 -22.85
C GLN A 153 -11.68 3.62 -21.50
N PHE A 154 -10.77 2.85 -20.89
CA PHE A 154 -10.96 2.33 -19.54
C PHE A 154 -11.16 3.49 -18.54
N LEU A 155 -10.30 4.51 -18.58
CA LEU A 155 -10.41 5.65 -17.67
C LEU A 155 -11.67 6.50 -17.89
N ASP A 156 -12.20 6.55 -19.12
CA ASP A 156 -13.48 7.22 -19.41
C ASP A 156 -14.69 6.53 -18.79
N THR A 157 -14.62 5.20 -18.63
CA THR A 157 -15.73 4.38 -18.16
C THR A 157 -15.62 4.00 -16.68
N HIS A 158 -14.40 3.94 -16.14
CA HIS A 158 -14.09 3.50 -14.78
C HIS A 158 -13.67 4.68 -13.89
N SER A 159 -14.44 5.77 -13.96
CA SER A 159 -14.26 6.98 -13.17
C SER A 159 -15.40 7.21 -12.19
N VAL A 160 -15.08 7.68 -10.98
CA VAL A 160 -16.05 8.07 -9.95
C VAL A 160 -15.75 9.45 -9.38
N GLU A 161 -16.78 10.09 -8.82
CA GLU A 161 -16.60 11.36 -8.11
C GLU A 161 -16.01 11.13 -6.71
N VAL A 162 -15.29 12.13 -6.21
CA VAL A 162 -14.72 12.13 -4.85
C VAL A 162 -15.85 12.41 -3.82
N PRO A 163 -15.89 11.70 -2.67
CA PRO A 163 -16.88 11.91 -1.61
C PRO A 163 -16.69 13.16 -0.72
#